data_AF-A0A2V8EGG6-F1
#
_entry.id   AF-A0A2V8EGG6-F1
#
_cell.length_a   1.000
_cell.length_b   1.000
_cell.length_c   1.000
_cell.angle_alpha   90.00
_cell.angle_beta   90.00
_cell.angle_gamma   90.00
#
_symmetry.space_group_name_H-M   'P 1'
#
loop_
_entity.id
_entity.type
_entity.pdbx_description
1 polymer ?
#
loop_
_entity_poly.entity_id
_entity_poly.type
_entity_poly.pdbx_seq_one_letter_code
_entity_poly.pdbx_strand_id
1 'polypeptide(L)'
;MKPAFRYLIVAILLLAAGGALVAAGQLERRVIDARRYLLTMRYDAPADEYERIERSIGYLRALPWMADLSAEVHEQRATSQYWQADYPSLERETPGGEAAADNADLLLLGANAAYRSVDFDDPQAVQRMEAVLGQYAEVLKRDPNRFDAAYNYQFVARTHDALASMRTARPPAKAQKNLAAARQPSTQTIHGRRGAPPVGMKMNEFKVIVPQRSDERKEQPEAGKGGPKIRKG
;
A
#
# COMPACT_ATOMS: atom_id res chain seq x y z
N MET A 1 56.32 39.85 10.76
CA MET A 1 55.41 38.69 10.94
C MET A 1 54.08 38.85 10.19
N LYS A 2 54.07 39.18 8.89
CA LYS A 2 52.84 39.63 8.17
C LYS A 2 52.41 38.78 6.96
N PRO A 3 53.28 38.06 6.22
CA PRO A 3 52.83 37.20 5.10
C PRO A 3 52.67 35.73 5.48
N ALA A 4 53.56 35.17 6.31
CA ALA A 4 53.52 33.75 6.70
C ALA A 4 52.21 33.35 7.40
N PHE A 5 51.68 34.22 8.26
CA PHE A 5 50.40 34.01 8.93
C PHE A 5 49.21 34.04 7.95
N ARG A 6 49.26 34.87 6.90
CA ARG A 6 48.24 34.91 5.85
C ARG A 6 48.26 33.63 5.00
N TYR A 7 49.45 33.16 4.63
CA TYR A 7 49.59 31.88 3.91
C TYR A 7 49.13 30.69 4.75
N LEU A 8 49.38 30.71 6.07
CA LEU A 8 48.88 29.69 6.99
C LEU A 8 47.34 29.66 7.02
N ILE A 9 46.69 30.84 7.12
CA ILE A 9 45.22 30.92 7.08
C ILE A 9 44.67 30.39 5.75
N VAL A 10 45.27 30.80 4.62
CA VAL A 10 44.85 30.32 3.30
C VAL A 10 45.04 28.81 3.16
N ALA A 11 46.15 28.26 3.65
CA ALA A 11 46.40 26.82 3.65
C ALA A 11 45.36 26.05 4.48
N ILE A 12 44.98 26.57 5.66
CA ILE A 12 43.92 25.98 6.49
C ILE A 12 42.57 26.03 5.77
N LEU A 13 42.23 27.15 5.12
CA LEU A 13 40.98 27.27 4.36
C LEU A 13 40.93 26.30 3.17
N LEU A 14 42.03 26.14 2.44
CA LEU A 14 42.13 25.19 1.33
C LEU A 14 42.04 23.74 1.82
N LEU A 15 42.65 23.42 2.96
CA LEU A 15 42.58 22.09 3.56
C LEU A 15 41.15 21.79 4.04
N ALA A 16 40.49 22.76 4.68
CA ALA A 16 39.09 22.63 5.09
C ALA A 16 38.16 22.46 3.88
N ALA A 17 38.35 23.26 2.82
CA ALA A 17 37.59 23.13 1.58
C ALA A 17 37.83 21.78 0.88
N GLY A 18 39.08 21.33 0.81
CA GLY A 18 39.43 20.02 0.27
C GLY A 18 38.82 18.88 1.08
N GLY A 19 38.84 18.97 2.41
CA GLY A 19 38.18 18.03 3.30
C GLY A 19 36.66 17.99 3.08
N ALA A 20 36.03 19.15 2.93
CA ALA A 20 34.60 19.25 2.64
C ALA A 20 34.23 18.60 1.29
N LEU A 21 35.04 18.79 0.25
CA LEU A 21 34.82 18.15 -1.06
C LEU A 21 34.97 16.63 -1.00
N VAL A 22 35.97 16.12 -0.27
CA VAL A 22 36.13 14.67 -0.07
C VAL A 22 34.94 14.09 0.70
N ALA A 23 34.49 14.77 1.75
CA ALA A 23 33.32 14.35 2.52
C ALA A 23 32.05 14.34 1.67
N ALA A 24 31.83 15.39 0.86
CA ALA A 24 30.70 15.47 -0.08
C ALA A 24 30.73 14.31 -1.10
N GLY A 25 31.89 14.03 -1.70
CA GLY A 25 32.02 12.92 -2.65
C GLY A 25 31.81 11.53 -2.02
N GLN A 26 32.15 11.36 -0.74
CA GLN A 26 31.82 10.12 -0.02
C GLN A 26 30.32 9.99 0.27
N LEU A 27 29.67 11.11 0.61
CA LEU A 27 28.24 11.22 0.83
C LEU A 27 27.44 10.87 -0.43
N GLU A 28 27.79 11.48 -1.57
CA GLU A 28 27.15 11.20 -2.87
C GLU A 28 27.20 9.70 -3.21
N ARG A 29 28.35 9.04 -2.98
CA ARG A 29 28.47 7.59 -3.21
C ARG A 29 27.51 6.78 -2.35
N ARG A 30 27.37 7.13 -1.07
CA ARG A 30 26.44 6.44 -0.16
C ARG A 30 24.99 6.63 -0.58
N VAL A 31 24.62 7.83 -1.05
CA VAL A 31 23.27 8.10 -1.59
C VAL A 31 23.01 7.28 -2.86
N ILE A 32 24.00 7.18 -3.75
CA ILE A 32 23.89 6.34 -4.96
C ILE A 32 23.71 4.86 -4.60
N ASP A 33 24.47 4.37 -3.62
CA ASP A 33 24.33 2.99 -3.12
C ASP A 33 22.93 2.76 -2.52
N ALA A 34 22.41 3.73 -1.75
CA ALA A 34 21.06 3.69 -1.21
C ALA A 34 19.99 3.65 -2.31
N ARG A 35 20.13 4.51 -3.32
CA ARG A 35 19.26 4.53 -4.51
C ARG A 35 19.25 3.20 -5.24
N ARG A 36 20.41 2.54 -5.33
CA ARG A 36 20.52 1.22 -5.94
C ARG A 36 19.66 0.19 -5.19
N TYR A 37 19.59 0.24 -3.87
CA TYR A 37 18.73 -0.67 -3.09
C TYR A 37 17.26 -0.51 -3.47
N LEU A 38 16.76 0.73 -3.55
CA LEU A 38 15.39 1.02 -3.99
C LEU A 38 15.10 0.50 -5.41
N LEU A 39 16.01 0.72 -6.36
CA LEU A 39 15.87 0.23 -7.73
C LEU A 39 15.90 -1.30 -7.83
N THR A 40 16.55 -1.97 -6.87
CA THR A 40 16.55 -3.44 -6.75
C THR A 40 15.41 -3.98 -5.89
N MET A 41 14.44 -3.14 -5.51
CA MET A 41 13.31 -3.49 -4.62
C MET A 41 13.74 -4.03 -3.25
N ARG A 42 14.94 -3.66 -2.81
CA ARG A 42 15.47 -3.96 -1.48
C ARG A 42 15.17 -2.81 -0.55
N TYR A 43 13.96 -2.83 0.00
CA TYR A 43 13.49 -1.78 0.91
C TYR A 43 14.00 -1.99 2.33
N ASP A 44 14.56 -3.15 2.65
CA ASP A 44 15.09 -3.59 3.95
C ASP A 44 16.39 -2.88 4.40
N ALA A 45 16.85 -1.86 3.67
CA ALA A 45 17.93 -1.01 4.13
C ALA A 45 17.59 -0.43 5.52
N PRO A 46 18.54 -0.45 6.48
CA PRO A 46 18.25 0.01 7.83
C PRO A 46 17.88 1.50 7.80
N ALA A 47 16.73 1.87 8.38
CA ALA A 47 16.31 3.27 8.54
C ALA A 47 17.43 4.13 9.15
N ASP A 48 18.25 3.51 10.02
CA ASP A 48 19.45 4.10 10.60
C ASP A 48 20.49 4.60 9.56
N GLU A 49 20.61 3.95 8.39
CA GLU A 49 21.54 4.38 7.35
C GLU A 49 21.07 5.66 6.66
N TYR A 50 19.79 5.75 6.32
CA TYR A 50 19.22 6.98 5.79
C TYR A 50 19.32 8.13 6.81
N GLU A 51 19.06 7.86 8.10
CA GLU A 51 19.19 8.88 9.15
C GLU A 51 20.65 9.33 9.35
N ARG A 52 21.61 8.40 9.25
CA ARG A 52 23.05 8.73 9.27
C ARG A 52 23.43 9.62 8.09
N ILE A 53 22.94 9.30 6.90
CA ILE A 53 23.18 10.09 5.68
C ILE A 53 22.60 11.50 5.86
N GLU A 54 21.33 11.62 6.28
CA GLU A 54 20.67 12.91 6.53
C GLU A 54 21.44 13.77 7.55
N ARG A 55 21.86 13.17 8.69
CA ARG A 55 22.68 13.87 9.69
C ARG A 55 24.00 14.35 9.09
N SER A 56 24.65 13.55 8.25
CA SER A 56 25.91 13.94 7.62
C SER A 56 25.74 15.04 6.56
N ILE A 57 24.63 15.04 5.82
CA ILE A 57 24.27 16.13 4.89
C ILE A 57 23.97 17.42 5.65
N GLY A 58 23.36 17.33 6.85
CA GLY A 58 23.06 18.47 7.71
C GLY A 58 24.27 19.36 8.01
N TYR A 59 25.47 18.78 8.19
CA TYR A 59 26.70 19.55 8.40
C TYR A 59 27.18 20.31 7.15
N LEU A 60 26.74 19.89 5.96
CA LEU A 60 27.14 20.45 4.67
C LEU A 60 26.00 21.21 3.98
N ARG A 61 24.86 21.40 4.65
CA ARG A 61 23.63 22.01 4.10
C ARG A 61 23.82 23.43 3.57
N ALA A 62 24.84 24.15 4.07
CA ALA A 62 25.18 25.48 3.60
C ALA A 62 25.73 25.50 2.16
N LEU A 63 26.13 24.34 1.62
CA LEU A 63 26.60 24.22 0.24
C LEU A 63 25.38 24.03 -0.69
N PRO A 64 25.22 24.87 -1.73
CA PRO A 64 24.01 24.87 -2.55
C PRO A 64 23.77 23.55 -3.27
N TRP A 65 24.82 22.83 -3.68
CA TRP A 65 24.69 21.51 -4.33
C TRP A 65 24.29 20.37 -3.38
N MET A 66 24.35 20.59 -2.06
CA MET A 66 23.95 19.58 -1.06
C MET A 66 22.45 19.63 -0.72
N ALA A 67 21.77 20.73 -1.07
CA ALA A 67 20.33 20.87 -0.82
C ALA A 67 19.53 19.83 -1.62
N ASP A 68 19.84 19.66 -2.91
CA ASP A 68 19.20 18.66 -3.77
C ASP A 68 19.41 17.24 -3.25
N LEU A 69 20.61 16.93 -2.78
CA LEU A 69 20.95 15.61 -2.21
C LEU A 69 20.14 15.33 -0.94
N SER A 70 19.91 16.35 -0.10
CA SER A 70 19.07 16.19 1.10
C SER A 70 17.61 15.87 0.75
N ALA A 71 17.05 16.55 -0.26
CA ALA A 71 15.69 16.30 -0.72
C ALA A 71 15.55 14.91 -1.34
N GLU A 72 16.53 14.46 -2.14
CA GLU A 72 16.56 13.12 -2.74
C GLU A 72 16.61 12.03 -1.65
N VAL A 73 17.47 12.18 -0.64
CA VAL A 73 17.57 11.19 0.45
C VAL A 73 16.26 11.10 1.25
N HIS A 74 15.63 12.23 1.53
CA HIS A 74 14.33 12.25 2.21
C HIS A 74 13.24 11.55 1.38
N GLU A 75 13.17 11.79 0.06
CA GLU A 75 12.23 11.11 -0.84
C GLU A 75 12.46 9.59 -0.89
N GLN A 76 13.72 9.17 -0.95
CA GLN A 76 14.11 7.76 -0.96
C GLN A 76 13.72 7.04 0.34
N ARG A 77 14.00 7.67 1.48
CA ARG A 77 13.61 7.17 2.80
C ARG A 77 12.10 7.01 2.91
N ALA A 78 11.35 8.03 2.51
CA ALA A 78 9.90 7.99 2.55
C ALA A 78 9.34 6.86 1.65
N THR A 79 9.88 6.74 0.44
CA THR A 79 9.52 5.65 -0.49
C THR A 79 9.78 4.28 0.13
N SER A 80 10.92 4.10 0.79
CA SER A 80 11.27 2.86 1.50
C SER A 80 10.26 2.52 2.59
N GLN A 81 9.94 3.48 3.46
CA GLN A 81 8.97 3.30 4.55
C GLN A 81 7.59 2.92 4.01
N TYR A 82 7.17 3.52 2.89
CA TYR A 82 5.88 3.22 2.27
C TYR A 82 5.80 1.77 1.78
N TRP A 83 6.84 1.29 1.09
CA TRP A 83 6.88 -0.08 0.59
C TRP A 83 7.06 -1.13 1.69
N GLN A 84 7.65 -0.75 2.83
CA GLN A 84 7.73 -1.59 4.03
C GLN A 84 6.44 -1.60 4.88
N ALA A 85 5.42 -0.85 4.48
CA ALA A 85 4.19 -0.64 5.25
C ALA A 85 4.38 0.05 6.62
N ASP A 86 5.46 0.83 6.80
CA ASP A 86 5.64 1.71 7.95
C ASP A 86 4.93 3.06 7.75
N TYR A 87 3.61 3.00 7.54
CA TYR A 87 2.76 4.17 7.32
C TYR A 87 2.73 5.17 8.50
N PRO A 88 2.78 4.74 9.78
CA PRO A 88 2.79 5.68 10.92
C PRO A 88 4.04 6.58 10.99
N SER A 89 5.18 6.11 10.49
CA SER A 89 6.40 6.95 10.43
C SER A 89 6.27 8.02 9.35
N LEU A 90 5.72 7.68 8.19
CA LEU A 90 5.44 8.64 7.11
C LEU A 90 4.44 9.72 7.53
N GLU A 91 3.37 9.33 8.20
CA GLU A 91 2.35 10.28 8.67
C GLU A 91 2.93 11.30 9.67
N ARG A 92 3.91 10.89 10.49
CA ARG A 92 4.63 11.78 11.42
C ARG A 92 5.68 12.67 10.76
N GLU A 93 6.25 12.24 9.64
CA GLU A 93 7.22 13.02 8.86
C GLU A 93 6.54 14.02 7.91
N THR A 94 5.27 13.79 7.55
CA THR A 94 4.48 14.63 6.62
C THR A 94 3.73 15.85 7.21
N PRO A 95 3.62 16.13 8.52
CA PRO A 95 2.83 17.27 8.98
C PRO A 95 3.68 18.56 9.01
N GLY A 96 3.60 19.34 7.93
CA GLY A 96 3.88 20.79 7.96
C GLY A 96 5.33 21.24 8.13
N GLY A 97 6.32 20.34 7.97
CA GLY A 97 7.72 20.76 7.82
C GLY A 97 7.93 21.39 6.43
N GLU A 98 8.60 22.55 6.37
CA GLU A 98 8.85 23.32 5.12
C GLU A 98 9.37 22.43 3.96
N ALA A 99 10.15 21.39 4.26
CA ALA A 99 10.71 20.48 3.25
C ALA A 99 9.69 19.48 2.64
N ALA A 100 8.70 19.03 3.42
CA ALA A 100 7.62 18.16 2.91
C ALA A 100 6.54 18.96 2.19
N ALA A 101 6.33 20.22 2.60
CA ALA A 101 5.35 21.12 1.99
C ALA A 101 5.69 21.47 0.53
N ASP A 102 6.98 21.48 0.17
CA ASP A 102 7.40 21.91 -1.17
C ASP A 102 7.33 20.83 -2.25
N ASN A 103 7.36 19.54 -1.88
CA ASN A 103 7.42 18.41 -2.80
C ASN A 103 6.08 17.65 -2.89
N ALA A 104 5.41 17.76 -4.05
CA ALA A 104 4.12 17.11 -4.31
C ALA A 104 4.18 15.57 -4.27
N ASP A 105 5.33 14.96 -4.61
CA ASP A 105 5.53 13.50 -4.54
C ASP A 105 5.48 13.00 -3.10
N LEU A 106 6.15 13.70 -2.18
CA LEU A 106 6.16 13.39 -0.76
C LEU A 106 4.78 13.55 -0.13
N LEU A 107 4.07 14.63 -0.46
CA LEU A 107 2.69 14.85 -0.02
C LEU A 107 1.76 13.73 -0.51
N LEU A 108 1.91 13.28 -1.76
CA LEU A 108 1.12 12.19 -2.30
C LEU A 108 1.42 10.87 -1.58
N LEU A 109 2.69 10.60 -1.31
CA LEU A 109 3.11 9.38 -0.61
C LEU A 109 2.56 9.35 0.83
N GLY A 110 2.62 10.49 1.54
CA GLY A 110 2.02 10.64 2.86
C GLY A 110 0.51 10.45 2.85
N ALA A 111 -0.20 11.04 1.87
CA ALA A 111 -1.65 10.84 1.71
C ALA A 111 -2.01 9.37 1.42
N ASN A 112 -1.22 8.70 0.59
CA ASN A 112 -1.39 7.27 0.32
C ASN A 112 -1.14 6.43 1.59
N ALA A 113 -0.14 6.76 2.39
CA ALA A 113 0.17 6.11 3.65
C ALA A 113 -0.96 6.31 4.67
N ALA A 114 -1.45 7.54 4.84
CA ALA A 114 -2.55 7.89 5.72
C ALA A 114 -3.85 7.18 5.32
N TYR A 115 -4.13 7.02 4.03
CA TYR A 115 -5.26 6.21 3.58
C TYR A 115 -5.11 4.73 3.98
N ARG A 116 -3.91 4.17 3.84
CA ARG A 116 -3.63 2.75 4.17
C ARG A 116 -3.61 2.48 5.68
N SER A 117 -3.40 3.50 6.51
CA SER A 117 -3.47 3.38 7.97
C SER A 117 -4.89 3.47 8.53
N VAL A 118 -5.90 3.81 7.70
CA VAL A 118 -7.30 3.87 8.15
C VAL A 118 -7.82 2.48 8.51
N ASP A 119 -8.12 2.29 9.80
CA ASP A 119 -8.97 1.22 10.27
C ASP A 119 -10.44 1.61 10.07
N PHE A 120 -11.12 0.94 9.13
CA PHE A 120 -12.52 1.23 8.78
C PHE A 120 -13.53 0.80 9.85
N ASP A 121 -13.13 -0.09 10.77
CA ASP A 121 -13.98 -0.53 11.87
C ASP A 121 -13.95 0.48 13.05
N ASP A 122 -12.97 1.38 13.08
CA ASP A 122 -12.83 2.41 14.12
C ASP A 122 -13.99 3.42 14.06
N PRO A 123 -14.69 3.73 15.18
CA PRO A 123 -15.69 4.80 15.25
C PRO A 123 -15.25 6.16 14.68
N GLN A 124 -13.95 6.45 14.64
CA GLN A 124 -13.38 7.68 14.07
C GLN A 124 -13.01 7.58 12.58
N ALA A 125 -13.21 6.45 11.91
CA ALA A 125 -12.75 6.25 10.53
C ALA A 125 -13.30 7.29 9.53
N VAL A 126 -14.56 7.75 9.67
CA VAL A 126 -15.11 8.82 8.81
C VAL A 126 -14.29 10.11 8.95
N GLN A 127 -13.98 10.51 10.18
CA GLN A 127 -13.16 11.70 10.44
C GLN A 127 -11.71 11.52 9.94
N ARG A 128 -11.13 10.33 10.08
CA ARG A 128 -9.80 10.04 9.50
C ARG A 128 -9.83 10.10 7.98
N MET A 129 -10.87 9.60 7.34
CA MET A 129 -11.05 9.71 5.88
C MET A 129 -11.19 11.17 5.42
N GLU A 130 -11.87 12.02 6.20
CA GLU A 130 -11.94 13.45 5.94
C GLU A 130 -10.54 14.11 6.01
N ALA A 131 -9.73 13.74 7.00
CA ALA A 131 -8.34 14.20 7.07
C ALA A 131 -7.51 13.75 5.85
N VAL A 132 -7.69 12.50 5.40
CA VAL A 132 -7.04 11.97 4.18
C VAL A 132 -7.48 12.75 2.93
N LEU A 133 -8.77 13.11 2.81
CA LEU A 133 -9.24 13.98 1.72
C LEU A 133 -8.54 15.33 1.73
N GLY A 134 -8.36 15.92 2.91
CA GLY A 134 -7.58 17.15 3.10
C GLY A 134 -6.16 17.00 2.58
N GLN A 135 -5.48 15.90 2.90
CA GLN A 135 -4.11 15.64 2.42
C GLN A 135 -4.04 15.53 0.89
N TYR A 136 -4.94 14.79 0.24
CA TYR A 136 -4.99 14.74 -1.23
C TYR A 136 -5.33 16.10 -1.86
N ALA A 137 -6.17 16.91 -1.21
CA ALA A 137 -6.46 18.25 -1.67
C ALA A 137 -5.22 19.15 -1.62
N GLU A 138 -4.37 19.03 -0.59
CA GLU A 138 -3.09 19.75 -0.54
C GLU A 138 -2.16 19.35 -1.70
N VAL A 139 -2.08 18.06 -2.05
CA VAL A 139 -1.33 17.60 -3.23
C VAL A 139 -1.83 18.29 -4.50
N LEU A 140 -3.15 18.34 -4.71
CA LEU A 140 -3.76 18.93 -5.90
C LEU A 140 -3.65 20.45 -5.96
N LYS A 141 -3.59 21.14 -4.81
CA LYS A 141 -3.28 22.58 -4.76
C LYS A 141 -1.86 22.86 -5.28
N ARG A 142 -0.92 21.95 -4.99
CA ARG A 142 0.49 22.08 -5.39
C ARG A 142 0.73 21.66 -6.84
N ASP A 143 0.15 20.54 -7.25
CA ASP A 143 0.21 20.00 -8.62
C ASP A 143 -1.20 19.62 -9.11
N PRO A 144 -1.91 20.56 -9.76
CA PRO A 144 -3.27 20.32 -10.25
C PRO A 144 -3.38 19.25 -11.35
N ASN A 145 -2.27 18.94 -12.05
CA ASN A 145 -2.27 17.99 -13.16
C ASN A 145 -1.93 16.56 -12.72
N ARG A 146 -1.75 16.34 -11.42
CA ARG A 146 -1.41 15.04 -10.85
C ARG A 146 -2.61 14.08 -10.88
N PHE A 147 -2.67 13.28 -11.94
CA PHE A 147 -3.77 12.33 -12.16
C PHE A 147 -4.00 11.37 -10.99
N ASP A 148 -2.93 10.81 -10.42
CA ASP A 148 -3.02 9.84 -9.32
C ASP A 148 -3.69 10.44 -8.08
N ALA A 149 -3.33 11.68 -7.73
CA ALA A 149 -3.93 12.39 -6.60
C ALA A 149 -5.41 12.70 -6.86
N ALA A 150 -5.76 13.12 -8.08
CA ALA A 150 -7.14 13.42 -8.46
C ALA A 150 -8.03 12.17 -8.43
N TYR A 151 -7.51 11.06 -8.95
CA TYR A 151 -8.17 9.76 -8.90
C TYR A 151 -8.38 9.29 -7.47
N ASN A 152 -7.31 9.31 -6.64
CA ASN A 152 -7.37 8.87 -5.25
C ASN A 152 -8.31 9.75 -4.42
N TYR A 153 -8.30 11.07 -4.62
CA TYR A 153 -9.24 12.00 -3.97
C TYR A 153 -10.69 11.61 -4.25
N GLN A 154 -11.04 11.37 -5.51
CA GLN A 154 -12.39 10.95 -5.91
C GLN A 154 -12.78 9.60 -5.30
N PHE A 155 -11.84 8.65 -5.29
CA PHE A 155 -12.07 7.35 -4.69
C PHE A 155 -12.31 7.44 -3.18
N VAL A 156 -11.48 8.18 -2.45
CA VAL A 156 -11.62 8.39 -1.02
C VAL A 156 -12.93 9.13 -0.70
N ALA A 157 -13.33 10.12 -1.50
CA ALA A 157 -14.57 10.87 -1.28
C ALA A 157 -15.79 9.96 -1.34
N ARG A 158 -15.86 9.08 -2.35
CA ARG A 158 -16.94 8.10 -2.47
C ARG A 158 -16.96 7.10 -1.33
N THR A 159 -15.80 6.60 -0.93
CA THR A 159 -15.70 5.66 0.18
C THR A 159 -16.07 6.32 1.51
N HIS A 160 -15.69 7.60 1.70
CA HIS A 160 -16.07 8.41 2.86
C HIS A 160 -17.60 8.55 2.94
N ASP A 161 -18.24 8.95 1.84
CA ASP A 161 -19.68 9.17 1.81
C ASP A 161 -20.46 7.86 2.01
N ALA A 162 -19.97 6.75 1.44
CA ALA A 162 -20.52 5.42 1.68
C ALA A 162 -20.40 5.02 3.15
N LEU A 163 -19.24 5.23 3.77
CA LEU A 163 -18.99 4.92 5.17
C LEU A 163 -19.86 5.78 6.12
N ALA A 164 -19.93 7.08 5.86
CA ALA A 164 -20.78 8.01 6.61
C ALA A 164 -22.26 7.63 6.50
N SER A 165 -22.72 7.26 5.30
CA SER A 165 -24.08 6.77 5.06
C SER A 165 -24.35 5.48 5.82
N MET A 166 -23.41 4.54 5.82
CA MET A 166 -23.55 3.28 6.57
C MET A 166 -23.63 3.50 8.08
N ARG A 167 -22.92 4.49 8.63
CA ARG A 167 -22.94 4.81 10.07
C ARG A 167 -24.18 5.56 10.52
N THR A 168 -24.77 6.36 9.64
CA THR A 168 -25.99 7.13 9.93
C THR A 168 -27.26 6.35 9.61
N ALA A 169 -27.19 5.33 8.75
CA ALA A 169 -28.29 4.44 8.44
C ALA A 169 -28.72 3.65 9.68
N ARG A 170 -29.85 4.03 10.28
CA ARG A 170 -30.51 3.25 11.32
C ARG A 170 -30.99 1.93 10.69
N PRO A 171 -30.54 0.75 11.17
CA PRO A 171 -31.00 -0.49 10.58
C PRO A 171 -32.52 -0.59 10.77
N PRO A 172 -33.30 -0.91 9.71
CA PRO A 172 -34.71 -1.22 9.91
C PRO A 172 -34.81 -2.42 10.85
N ALA A 173 -35.79 -2.44 11.75
CA ALA A 173 -35.94 -3.48 12.79
C ALA A 173 -35.96 -4.93 12.24
N LYS A 174 -36.21 -5.12 10.94
CA LYS A 174 -36.14 -6.42 10.23
C LYS A 174 -34.74 -6.83 9.76
N ALA A 175 -33.76 -5.92 9.72
CA ALA A 175 -32.38 -6.18 9.27
C ALA A 175 -31.45 -6.67 10.39
N GLN A 176 -31.79 -6.46 11.66
CA GLN A 176 -31.00 -6.93 12.80
C GLN A 176 -30.93 -8.47 12.87
N LYS A 177 -31.94 -9.17 12.33
CA LYS A 177 -31.91 -10.65 12.21
C LYS A 177 -30.98 -11.15 11.08
N ASN A 178 -30.64 -10.28 10.12
CA ASN A 178 -29.80 -10.61 8.96
C ASN A 178 -28.32 -10.18 9.12
N LEU A 179 -28.00 -9.27 10.05
CA LEU A 179 -26.62 -8.85 10.33
C LEU A 179 -25.75 -9.97 10.92
N ALA A 180 -26.34 -10.90 11.69
CA ALA A 180 -25.67 -12.11 12.13
C ALA A 180 -25.39 -13.10 10.98
N ALA A 181 -26.19 -13.06 9.90
CA ALA A 181 -26.00 -13.87 8.70
C ALA A 181 -25.01 -13.25 7.70
N ALA A 182 -24.82 -11.93 7.73
CA ALA A 182 -23.92 -11.19 6.83
C ALA A 182 -22.43 -11.29 7.20
N ARG A 183 -22.09 -11.76 8.41
CA ARG A 183 -20.71 -12.08 8.81
C ARG A 183 -20.20 -13.42 8.24
N GLN A 184 -21.06 -14.18 7.57
CA GLN A 184 -20.65 -15.37 6.82
C GLN A 184 -20.39 -14.98 5.36
N PRO A 185 -19.27 -15.42 4.75
CA PRO A 185 -19.02 -15.18 3.33
C PRO A 185 -20.22 -15.66 2.53
N SER A 186 -20.65 -14.87 1.55
CA SER A 186 -21.90 -15.14 0.82
C SER A 186 -21.86 -16.57 0.28
N THR A 187 -22.77 -17.42 0.77
CA THR A 187 -22.92 -18.78 0.22
C THR A 187 -23.39 -18.74 -1.23
N GLN A 188 -23.82 -17.59 -1.73
CA GLN A 188 -24.25 -17.35 -3.09
C GLN A 188 -23.06 -16.91 -3.96
N THR A 189 -22.68 -17.77 -4.89
CA THR A 189 -21.72 -17.49 -5.97
C THR A 189 -22.50 -17.08 -7.23
N ILE A 190 -21.81 -16.60 -8.27
CA ILE A 190 -22.40 -16.32 -9.60
C ILE A 190 -23.15 -17.56 -10.14
N HIS A 191 -22.74 -18.76 -9.71
CA HIS A 191 -23.34 -20.06 -10.08
C HIS A 191 -24.44 -20.53 -9.12
N GLY A 192 -24.91 -19.67 -8.23
CA GLY A 192 -25.91 -20.01 -7.21
C GLY A 192 -25.29 -20.36 -5.85
N ARG A 193 -26.12 -20.91 -4.95
CA ARG A 193 -25.69 -21.22 -3.58
C ARG A 193 -24.74 -22.42 -3.56
N ARG A 194 -23.62 -22.31 -2.84
CA ARG A 194 -22.63 -23.38 -2.61
C ARG A 194 -23.34 -24.61 -2.06
N GLY A 195 -23.32 -25.71 -2.81
CA GLY A 195 -23.96 -26.97 -2.45
C GLY A 195 -25.47 -27.06 -2.71
N ALA A 196 -26.10 -26.01 -3.24
CA ALA A 196 -27.48 -26.08 -3.69
C ALA A 196 -27.56 -26.67 -5.10
N PRO A 197 -28.62 -27.44 -5.40
CA PRO A 197 -28.83 -27.95 -6.75
C PRO A 197 -28.99 -26.78 -7.73
N PRO A 198 -28.47 -26.90 -8.97
CA PRO A 198 -28.60 -25.87 -9.98
C PRO A 198 -30.07 -25.56 -10.26
N VAL A 199 -30.37 -24.27 -10.45
CA VAL A 199 -31.74 -23.78 -10.64
C VAL A 199 -32.33 -24.41 -11.91
N GLY A 200 -33.37 -25.22 -11.74
CA GLY A 200 -34.07 -25.92 -12.82
C GLY A 200 -33.83 -27.43 -12.91
N MET A 201 -32.94 -28.01 -12.09
CA MET A 201 -32.65 -29.46 -12.12
C MET A 201 -33.39 -30.20 -10.98
N LYS A 202 -34.26 -31.16 -11.34
CA LYS A 202 -34.91 -32.04 -10.36
C LYS A 202 -33.89 -33.08 -9.87
N MET A 203 -33.64 -33.16 -8.56
CA MET A 203 -32.65 -34.11 -7.97
C MET A 203 -32.94 -35.59 -8.29
N ASN A 204 -34.13 -35.92 -8.79
CA ASN A 204 -34.51 -37.28 -9.16
C ASN A 204 -33.98 -37.74 -10.54
N GLU A 205 -33.25 -36.89 -11.28
CA GLU A 205 -32.73 -37.21 -12.63
C GLU A 205 -31.19 -37.31 -12.71
N PHE A 206 -30.50 -37.44 -11.59
CA PHE A 206 -29.06 -37.78 -11.63
C PHE A 206 -28.88 -39.21 -12.14
N LYS A 207 -28.81 -39.37 -13.46
CA LYS A 207 -28.42 -40.61 -14.12
C LYS A 207 -26.89 -40.75 -14.01
N VAL A 208 -26.44 -41.45 -12.98
CA VAL A 208 -25.04 -41.88 -12.88
C VAL A 208 -24.83 -42.99 -13.91
N ILE A 209 -24.14 -42.66 -15.01
CA ILE A 209 -23.74 -43.66 -16.01
C ILE A 209 -22.60 -44.48 -15.41
N VAL A 210 -22.91 -45.67 -14.90
CA VAL A 210 -21.90 -46.64 -14.47
C VAL A 210 -21.52 -47.47 -15.70
N PRO A 211 -20.26 -47.42 -16.17
CA PRO A 211 -19.83 -48.28 -17.26
C PRO A 211 -19.92 -49.75 -16.83
N GLN A 212 -20.70 -50.56 -17.55
CA GLN A 212 -20.81 -51.99 -17.29
C GLN A 212 -19.49 -52.71 -17.59
N ARG A 213 -19.14 -53.66 -16.73
CA ARG A 213 -18.02 -54.59 -16.94
C ARG A 213 -18.34 -55.52 -18.12
N SER A 214 -17.29 -56.01 -18.79
CA SER A 214 -17.36 -56.84 -20.01
C SER A 214 -18.25 -58.07 -19.88
N ASP A 215 -18.35 -58.60 -18.67
CA ASP A 215 -18.92 -59.90 -18.35
C ASP A 215 -20.46 -59.78 -18.19
N GLU A 216 -20.92 -58.65 -17.62
CA GLU A 216 -22.34 -58.31 -17.45
C GLU A 216 -23.03 -57.90 -18.77
N ARG A 217 -22.23 -57.47 -19.76
CA ARG A 217 -22.72 -57.01 -21.08
C ARG A 217 -23.25 -58.16 -21.95
N LYS A 218 -22.91 -59.42 -21.62
CA LYS A 218 -23.41 -60.61 -22.32
C LYS A 218 -24.78 -61.09 -21.79
N GLU A 219 -25.11 -60.80 -20.54
CA GLU A 219 -26.35 -61.26 -19.91
C GLU A 219 -27.52 -60.26 -20.05
N GLN A 220 -27.24 -58.96 -20.25
CA GLN A 220 -28.26 -57.94 -20.52
C GLN A 220 -27.83 -57.01 -21.66
N PRO A 221 -28.39 -57.18 -22.88
CA PRO A 221 -27.97 -56.43 -24.06
C PRO A 221 -28.54 -55.00 -24.14
N GLU A 222 -29.52 -54.62 -23.33
CA GLU A 222 -30.06 -53.24 -23.29
C GLU A 222 -29.47 -52.42 -22.15
N ALA A 223 -28.78 -51.33 -22.50
CA ALA A 223 -28.21 -50.39 -21.54
C ALA A 223 -29.31 -49.55 -20.86
N GLY A 224 -29.40 -49.62 -19.53
CA GLY A 224 -30.14 -48.63 -18.72
C GLY A 224 -31.14 -49.18 -17.70
N LYS A 225 -31.36 -50.49 -17.61
CA LYS A 225 -32.18 -51.10 -16.54
C LYS A 225 -31.32 -52.00 -15.67
N GLY A 226 -30.82 -51.48 -14.55
CA GLY A 226 -30.17 -52.30 -13.53
C GLY A 226 -31.16 -53.33 -12.97
N GLY A 227 -30.75 -54.59 -12.87
CA GLY A 227 -31.58 -55.66 -12.32
C GLY A 227 -32.02 -55.40 -10.87
N PRO A 228 -33.15 -55.99 -10.42
CA PRO A 228 -33.70 -55.74 -9.10
C PRO A 228 -32.74 -56.19 -7.99
N LYS A 229 -32.46 -55.28 -7.07
CA LYS A 229 -31.50 -55.47 -5.97
C LYS A 229 -32.12 -56.38 -4.90
N ILE A 230 -31.70 -57.65 -4.86
CA ILE A 230 -32.11 -58.60 -3.82
C ILE A 230 -31.39 -58.22 -2.51
N ARG A 231 -32.14 -57.86 -1.47
CA ARG A 231 -31.60 -57.71 -0.11
C ARG A 231 -31.55 -59.09 0.55
N LYS A 232 -30.36 -59.53 0.95
CA LYS A 232 -30.21 -60.64 1.90
C LYS A 232 -30.58 -60.15 3.30
N GLY A 233 -31.49 -60.87 3.95
CA GLY A 233 -31.71 -60.81 5.40
C GLY A 233 -30.62 -61.55 6.15
#